data_AF-A0AAV5CL87-F1
#
_entry.id   AF-A0AAV5CL87-F1
#
_cell.length_a   1.000
_cell.length_b   1.000
_cell.length_c   1.000
_cell.angle_alpha   90.00
_cell.angle_beta   90.00
_cell.angle_gamma   90.00
#
_symmetry.space_group_name_H-M   'P 1'
#
loop_
_entity.id
_entity.type
_entity.pdbx_description
1 polymer ?
#
loop_
_entity_poly.entity_id
_entity_poly.type
_entity_poly.pdbx_seq_one_letter_code
_entity_poly.pdbx_strand_id
1 'polypeptide(L)'
;MKCHSVAALWSPSPPSHHVTAAAATPSALFTGAADGTVLHWPLAPASTTASLRPSSLLCAHAAAITSLCPLPSPVSLLASCTAGVLSLFSASAPLRCLRRRSLPPWAGVPSLVAPLPSSSSSSPRVAILCHASDDSGHRHVSALVVVDARTLAVLHTAFHGPLSVAPPRAIAVCGGDVVSVVLADAQGRTQVVPVVGGAAVEVDSPRRLSASSLSSVASVEAADGGLEAVALSHDGKVLALVLKERCLLKCVAEGTVLGELSLVHTSLCKDDKAGEKGCITGGVFLNEGEYDARVSDDGNVVRSLVLWSSNGAAVVYRFAVGSTSF
;
A
#
# COMPACT_ATOMS: atom_id res chain seq x y z
N MET A 1 20.48 18.10 -6.83
CA MET A 1 20.86 17.23 -7.96
C MET A 1 19.83 17.41 -9.06
N LYS A 2 20.24 17.84 -10.27
CA LYS A 2 19.35 17.94 -11.44
C LYS A 2 19.28 16.54 -12.07
N CYS A 3 18.08 15.98 -12.17
CA CYS A 3 17.87 14.68 -12.83
C CYS A 3 17.95 14.94 -14.34
N HIS A 4 19.04 14.54 -14.99
CA HIS A 4 19.13 14.58 -16.44
C HIS A 4 18.31 13.41 -16.99
N SER A 5 17.23 13.70 -17.72
CA SER A 5 16.46 12.69 -18.44
C SER A 5 17.35 12.07 -19.51
N VAL A 6 17.82 10.85 -19.30
CA VAL A 6 18.51 10.07 -20.34
C VAL A 6 17.42 9.40 -21.18
N ALA A 7 17.25 9.86 -22.42
CA ALA A 7 16.46 9.14 -23.40
C ALA A 7 17.27 7.92 -23.84
N ALA A 8 16.88 6.72 -23.38
CA ALA A 8 17.48 5.47 -23.84
C ALA A 8 16.72 4.94 -25.06
N LEU A 9 17.46 4.49 -26.07
CA LEU A 9 16.94 3.67 -27.17
C LEU A 9 16.67 2.26 -26.61
N TRP A 10 15.44 1.78 -26.74
CA TRP A 10 15.07 0.44 -26.31
C TRP A 10 15.64 -0.59 -27.30
N SER A 11 16.23 -1.67 -26.78
CA SER A 11 16.40 -2.90 -27.56
C SER A 11 15.02 -3.38 -28.04
N PRO A 12 14.90 -4.01 -29.23
CA PRO A 12 13.64 -4.60 -29.68
C PRO A 12 13.09 -5.68 -28.72
N SER A 13 13.92 -6.22 -27.82
CA SER A 13 13.51 -7.02 -26.68
C SER A 13 13.21 -6.10 -25.48
N PRO A 14 12.00 -6.11 -24.89
CA PRO A 14 11.74 -5.35 -23.67
C PRO A 14 12.72 -5.79 -22.56
N PRO A 15 13.38 -4.86 -21.86
CA PRO A 15 14.24 -5.19 -20.73
C PRO A 15 13.46 -5.98 -19.68
N SER A 16 14.14 -6.87 -18.97
CA SER A 16 13.55 -7.65 -17.87
C SER A 16 13.08 -6.70 -16.76
N HIS A 17 11.78 -6.40 -16.73
CA HIS A 17 11.17 -5.51 -15.73
C HIS A 17 10.64 -6.32 -14.56
N HIS A 18 11.51 -6.67 -13.61
CA HIS A 18 11.12 -7.44 -12.43
C HIS A 18 10.37 -6.55 -11.44
N VAL A 19 9.04 -6.51 -11.58
CA VAL A 19 8.14 -5.65 -10.82
C VAL A 19 8.18 -5.98 -9.32
N THR A 20 8.47 -4.96 -8.51
CA THR A 20 8.49 -5.04 -7.04
C THR A 20 7.44 -4.14 -6.40
N ALA A 21 6.91 -3.15 -7.12
CA ALA A 21 5.84 -2.28 -6.67
C ALA A 21 4.94 -1.89 -7.84
N ALA A 22 3.64 -1.71 -7.58
CA ALA A 22 2.69 -1.22 -8.57
C ALA A 22 1.72 -0.24 -7.92
N ALA A 23 1.25 0.73 -8.70
CA ALA A 23 0.22 1.66 -8.28
C ALA A 23 -0.58 2.14 -9.49
N ALA A 24 -1.88 2.39 -9.31
CA ALA A 24 -2.76 2.86 -10.37
C ALA A 24 -3.36 4.23 -10.03
N THR A 25 -3.59 5.03 -11.07
CA THR A 25 -4.45 6.20 -11.10
C THR A 25 -5.57 5.95 -12.12
N PRO A 26 -6.63 6.77 -12.15
CA PRO A 26 -7.69 6.62 -13.16
C PRO A 26 -7.20 6.58 -14.61
N SER A 27 -6.06 7.21 -14.89
CA SER A 27 -5.51 7.38 -16.24
C SER A 27 -4.25 6.59 -16.50
N ALA A 28 -3.66 5.91 -15.51
CA ALA A 28 -2.36 5.28 -15.66
C ALA A 28 -2.10 4.17 -14.63
N LEU A 29 -1.37 3.14 -15.06
CA LEU A 29 -0.69 2.20 -14.19
C LEU A 29 0.80 2.58 -14.12
N PHE A 30 1.39 2.45 -12.93
CA PHE A 30 2.81 2.62 -12.69
C PHE A 30 3.38 1.34 -12.11
N THR A 31 4.54 0.91 -12.60
CA THR A 31 5.24 -0.26 -12.06
C THR A 31 6.69 0.09 -11.76
N GLY A 32 7.14 -0.21 -10.55
CA GLY A 32 8.52 -0.06 -10.10
C GLY A 32 9.21 -1.42 -10.07
N ALA A 33 10.50 -1.46 -10.39
CA ALA A 33 11.26 -2.71 -10.47
C ALA A 33 12.46 -2.78 -9.52
N ALA A 34 13.02 -3.99 -9.43
CA ALA A 34 14.19 -4.31 -8.61
C ALA A 34 15.46 -3.53 -9.00
N ASP A 35 15.55 -3.04 -10.24
CA ASP A 35 16.65 -2.20 -10.71
C ASP A 35 16.47 -0.70 -10.41
N GLY A 36 15.35 -0.32 -9.79
CA GLY A 36 15.04 1.08 -9.47
C GLY A 36 14.38 1.87 -10.59
N THR A 37 14.01 1.22 -11.71
CA THR A 37 13.21 1.83 -12.76
C THR A 37 11.74 1.92 -12.38
N VAL A 38 11.07 2.97 -12.86
CA VAL A 38 9.60 3.10 -12.77
C VAL A 38 9.07 3.30 -14.19
N LEU A 39 8.15 2.43 -14.61
CA LEU A 39 7.47 2.52 -15.90
C LEU A 39 6.07 3.10 -15.73
N HIS A 40 5.66 3.92 -16.69
CA HIS A 40 4.32 4.46 -16.80
C HIS A 40 3.58 3.82 -17.98
N TRP A 41 2.38 3.34 -17.68
CA TRP A 41 1.49 2.63 -18.57
C TRP A 41 0.18 3.44 -18.66
N PRO A 42 -0.02 4.23 -19.73
CA PRO A 42 -1.25 5.01 -19.87
C PRO A 42 -2.43 4.05 -20.03
N LEU A 43 -3.46 4.25 -19.21
CA LEU A 43 -4.72 3.52 -19.34
C LEU A 43 -5.56 4.27 -20.37
N ALA A 44 -5.83 3.60 -21.50
CA ALA A 44 -6.69 4.16 -22.52
C ALA A 44 -8.16 4.09 -22.08
N PRO A 45 -9.03 5.02 -22.51
CA PRO A 45 -10.46 4.91 -22.24
C PRO A 45 -11.02 3.61 -22.82
N ALA A 46 -12.02 3.04 -22.15
CA ALA A 46 -12.59 1.71 -22.41
C ALA A 46 -13.10 1.50 -23.86
N SER A 47 -13.21 2.55 -24.66
CA SER A 47 -13.59 2.52 -26.08
C SER A 47 -12.46 2.11 -27.03
N THR A 48 -11.23 1.91 -26.54
CA THR A 48 -10.06 1.59 -27.38
C THR A 48 -9.51 0.20 -27.05
N THR A 49 -9.43 -0.68 -28.05
CA THR A 49 -8.89 -2.05 -27.96
C THR A 49 -7.36 -2.09 -28.00
N ALA A 50 -6.68 -0.98 -27.69
CA ALA A 50 -5.24 -0.88 -27.81
C ALA A 50 -4.53 -1.69 -26.72
N SER A 51 -3.54 -2.50 -27.12
CA SER A 51 -2.65 -3.19 -26.18
C SER A 51 -1.94 -2.16 -25.28
N LEU A 52 -2.02 -2.34 -23.96
CA LEU A 52 -1.27 -1.54 -22.99
C LEU A 52 0.24 -1.65 -23.27
N ARG A 53 0.86 -0.52 -23.62
CA ARG A 53 2.32 -0.42 -23.82
C ARG A 53 2.87 0.64 -22.88
N PRO A 54 4.09 0.45 -22.33
CA PRO A 54 4.70 1.47 -21.50
C PRO A 54 5.00 2.67 -22.39
N SER A 55 4.58 3.87 -21.97
CA SER A 55 4.79 5.09 -22.76
C SER A 55 6.02 5.87 -22.33
N SER A 56 6.54 5.64 -21.12
CA SER A 56 7.73 6.32 -20.63
C SER A 56 8.40 5.58 -19.48
N LEU A 57 9.69 5.87 -19.30
CA LEU A 57 10.52 5.42 -18.20
C LEU A 57 10.89 6.60 -17.32
N LEU A 58 10.52 6.50 -16.04
CA LEU A 58 10.94 7.40 -14.97
C LEU A 58 12.14 6.75 -14.28
N CYS A 59 13.37 7.17 -14.63
CA CYS A 59 14.59 6.67 -14.00
C CYS A 59 14.65 7.18 -12.55
N ALA A 60 14.14 6.37 -11.62
CA ALA A 60 13.77 6.85 -10.31
C ALA A 60 14.83 6.59 -9.25
N HIS A 61 15.54 5.46 -9.30
CA HIS A 61 16.45 5.03 -8.23
C HIS A 61 17.57 4.12 -8.77
N ALA A 62 18.67 4.01 -8.02
CA ALA A 62 19.76 3.05 -8.27
C ALA A 62 19.59 1.75 -7.45
N ALA A 63 18.40 1.55 -6.86
CA ALA A 63 18.08 0.47 -5.95
C ALA A 63 16.59 0.12 -6.10
N ALA A 64 16.23 -1.11 -5.75
CA ALA A 64 14.88 -1.67 -5.93
C ALA A 64 13.78 -0.74 -5.39
N ILE A 65 12.73 -0.54 -6.18
CA ILE A 65 11.53 0.20 -5.75
C ILE A 65 10.79 -0.63 -4.71
N THR A 66 10.51 -0.06 -3.55
CA THR A 66 9.81 -0.76 -2.46
C THR A 66 8.33 -0.40 -2.41
N SER A 67 7.97 0.83 -2.75
CA SER A 67 6.57 1.26 -2.76
C SER A 67 6.35 2.41 -3.75
N LEU A 68 5.15 2.41 -4.35
CA LEU A 68 4.60 3.49 -5.18
C LEU A 68 3.30 3.98 -4.54
N CYS A 69 3.14 5.29 -4.40
CA CYS A 69 1.95 5.90 -3.81
C CYS A 69 1.48 7.06 -4.68
N PRO A 70 0.35 6.91 -5.40
CA PRO A 70 -0.29 8.00 -6.09
C PRO A 70 -0.82 9.04 -5.11
N LEU A 71 -0.74 10.31 -5.48
CA LEU A 71 -1.22 11.44 -4.70
C LEU A 71 -2.22 12.22 -5.57
N PRO A 72 -3.42 12.54 -5.05
CA PRO A 72 -4.51 13.08 -5.86
C PRO A 72 -4.34 14.56 -6.22
N SER A 73 -3.61 15.35 -5.41
CA SER A 73 -3.50 16.80 -5.63
C SER A 73 -2.15 17.36 -5.17
N PRO A 74 -1.33 17.92 -6.08
CA PRO A 74 -1.40 17.72 -7.54
C PRO A 74 -1.23 16.24 -7.88
N VAL A 75 -1.75 15.80 -9.04
CA VAL A 75 -1.61 14.43 -9.54
C VAL A 75 -0.13 14.08 -9.67
N SER A 76 0.36 13.33 -8.71
CA SER A 76 1.78 13.02 -8.56
C SER A 76 1.97 11.60 -8.06
N LEU A 77 3.17 11.07 -8.26
CA LEU A 77 3.55 9.73 -7.84
C LEU A 77 4.74 9.84 -6.89
N LEU A 78 4.57 9.36 -5.67
CA LEU A 78 5.68 9.15 -4.74
C LEU A 78 6.24 7.75 -4.95
N ALA A 79 7.56 7.65 -5.17
CA ALA A 79 8.30 6.40 -5.20
C ALA A 79 9.31 6.37 -4.05
N SER A 80 9.51 5.19 -3.50
CA SER A 80 10.53 4.90 -2.48
C SER A 80 11.35 3.68 -2.88
N CYS A 81 12.60 3.62 -2.46
CA CYS A 81 13.48 2.50 -2.77
C CYS A 81 14.24 1.97 -1.56
N THR A 82 14.84 0.79 -1.73
CA THR A 82 15.62 0.08 -0.72
C THR A 82 16.82 0.87 -0.17
N ALA A 83 17.31 1.87 -0.90
CA ALA A 83 18.37 2.77 -0.44
C ALA A 83 17.88 3.94 0.43
N GLY A 84 16.61 3.96 0.85
CA GLY A 84 16.05 5.04 1.67
C GLY A 84 15.82 6.34 0.92
N VAL A 85 15.76 6.32 -0.42
CA VAL A 85 15.53 7.52 -1.23
C VAL A 85 14.06 7.61 -1.61
N LEU A 86 13.48 8.79 -1.43
CA LEU A 86 12.15 9.16 -1.91
C LEU A 86 12.26 10.03 -3.15
N SER A 87 11.43 9.77 -4.17
CA SER A 87 11.31 10.60 -5.36
C SER A 87 9.83 10.93 -5.61
N LEU A 88 9.52 12.19 -5.86
CA LEU A 88 8.19 12.66 -6.27
C LEU A 88 8.21 12.95 -7.76
N PHE A 89 7.25 12.41 -8.51
CA PHE A 89 7.08 12.63 -9.95
C PHE A 89 5.76 13.33 -10.25
N SER A 90 5.75 14.11 -11.33
CA SER A 90 4.48 14.44 -12.00
C SER A 90 3.87 13.14 -12.52
N ALA A 91 2.61 12.87 -12.20
CA ALA A 91 1.88 11.72 -12.75
C ALA A 91 1.03 12.10 -13.98
N SER A 92 1.07 13.37 -14.39
CA SER A 92 0.57 13.83 -15.68
C SER A 92 1.71 14.32 -16.57
N ALA A 93 1.52 14.24 -17.89
CA ALA A 93 2.51 14.69 -18.86
C ALA A 93 2.76 16.21 -18.75
N PRO A 94 4.02 16.68 -18.85
CA PRO A 94 5.24 15.87 -19.00
C PRO A 94 5.64 15.18 -17.69
N LEU A 95 5.89 13.87 -17.78
CA LEU A 95 6.33 13.07 -16.65
C LEU A 95 7.77 13.45 -16.29
N ARG A 96 7.98 13.95 -15.07
CA ARG A 96 9.28 14.43 -14.61
C ARG A 96 9.43 14.25 -13.10
N CYS A 97 10.66 14.05 -12.67
CA CYS A 97 11.02 14.09 -11.25
C CYS A 97 10.89 15.53 -10.73
N LEU A 98 9.98 15.75 -9.78
CA LEU A 98 9.74 17.03 -9.13
C LEU A 98 10.67 17.24 -7.94
N ARG A 99 10.89 16.17 -7.14
CA ARG A 99 11.68 16.23 -5.92
C ARG A 99 12.34 14.89 -5.67
N ARG A 100 13.53 14.90 -5.06
CA ARG A 100 14.18 13.70 -4.51
C ARG A 100 14.82 14.05 -3.18
N ARG A 101 14.70 13.15 -2.20
CA ARG A 101 15.30 13.31 -0.87
C ARG A 101 15.57 11.95 -0.23
N SER A 102 16.70 11.82 0.44
CA SER A 102 16.97 10.64 1.29
C SER A 102 16.28 10.80 2.64
N LEU A 103 15.71 9.70 3.12
CA LEU A 103 15.27 9.60 4.50
C LEU A 103 16.47 9.71 5.45
N PRO A 104 16.27 10.19 6.68
CA PRO A 104 17.30 10.13 7.70
C PRO A 104 17.77 8.68 7.93
N PRO A 105 19.08 8.44 8.19
CA PRO A 105 19.61 7.09 8.35
C PRO A 105 18.90 6.26 9.43
N TRP A 106 18.44 6.90 10.51
CA TRP A 106 17.74 6.24 11.61
C TRP A 106 16.36 5.68 11.20
N ALA A 107 15.73 6.22 10.16
CA ALA A 107 14.44 5.70 9.69
C ALA A 107 14.61 4.32 9.03
N GLY A 108 15.76 4.09 8.39
CA GLY A 108 16.06 2.86 7.68
C GLY A 108 15.39 2.79 6.31
N VAL A 109 15.07 1.56 5.88
CA VAL A 109 14.59 1.25 4.55
C VAL A 109 13.06 1.35 4.49
N PRO A 110 12.48 2.16 3.59
CA PRO A 110 11.03 2.27 3.45
C PRO A 110 10.46 0.98 2.87
N SER A 111 9.39 0.46 3.46
CA SER A 111 8.71 -0.78 3.04
C SER A 111 7.28 -0.56 2.57
N LEU A 112 6.51 0.28 3.28
CA LEU A 112 5.11 0.53 2.98
C LEU A 112 4.81 2.03 3.07
N VAL A 113 3.92 2.51 2.20
CA VAL A 113 3.52 3.92 2.14
C VAL A 113 2.01 4.01 2.06
N ALA A 114 1.42 4.92 2.85
CA ALA A 114 0.00 5.24 2.74
C ALA A 114 -0.25 6.76 2.75
N PRO A 115 -1.14 7.27 1.88
CA PRO A 115 -1.52 8.68 1.89
C PRO A 115 -2.37 8.99 3.12
N LEU A 116 -2.03 10.06 3.84
CA LEU A 116 -2.80 10.52 4.99
C LEU A 116 -3.90 11.49 4.52
N PRO A 117 -5.11 11.42 5.10
CA PRO A 117 -6.14 12.41 4.85
C PRO A 117 -5.61 13.79 5.26
N SER A 118 -5.73 14.74 4.35
CA SER A 118 -5.26 16.11 4.55
C SER A 118 -6.43 17.04 4.26
N SER A 119 -6.76 17.93 5.20
CA SER A 119 -7.84 18.91 5.06
C SER A 119 -7.56 19.94 3.96
N SER A 120 -6.29 20.07 3.55
CA SER A 120 -5.87 20.94 2.46
C SER A 120 -5.05 20.15 1.44
N SER A 121 -5.36 20.35 0.16
CA SER A 121 -4.55 19.87 -0.97
C SER A 121 -3.18 20.53 -1.07
N SER A 122 -2.93 21.60 -0.29
CA SER A 122 -1.66 22.33 -0.31
C SER A 122 -0.50 21.52 0.30
N SER A 123 -0.77 20.69 1.30
CA SER A 123 0.22 19.94 2.08
C SER A 123 -0.17 18.45 2.17
N PRO A 124 -0.10 17.70 1.04
CA PRO A 124 -0.35 16.27 1.08
C PRO A 124 0.69 15.59 1.97
N ARG A 125 0.23 14.76 2.92
CA ARG A 125 1.09 14.01 3.83
C ARG A 125 0.99 12.52 3.53
N VAL A 126 2.07 11.81 3.78
CA VAL A 126 2.12 10.35 3.68
C VAL A 126 2.70 9.78 4.97
N ALA A 127 2.21 8.61 5.37
CA ALA A 127 2.84 7.78 6.37
C ALA A 127 3.76 6.77 5.65
N ILE A 128 4.98 6.64 6.12
CA ILE A 128 5.97 5.69 5.57
C ILE A 128 6.42 4.79 6.70
N LEU A 129 6.16 3.49 6.57
CA LEU A 129 6.76 2.47 7.41
C LEU A 129 8.15 2.17 6.89
N CYS A 130 9.13 2.20 7.78
CA CYS A 130 10.51 1.91 7.50
C CYS A 130 11.04 0.84 8.46
N HIS A 131 12.09 0.13 8.06
CA HIS A 131 12.78 -0.86 8.87
C HIS A 131 14.27 -0.54 8.93
N ALA A 132 14.84 -0.54 10.14
CA ALA A 132 16.28 -0.56 10.28
C ALA A 132 16.82 -1.93 9.85
N SER A 133 17.86 -1.93 9.02
CA SER A 133 18.65 -3.14 8.76
C SER A 133 19.48 -3.38 10.01
N ASP A 134 19.09 -4.36 10.82
CA ASP A 134 19.84 -4.73 12.00
C ASP A 134 20.80 -5.88 11.63
N ASP A 135 22.06 -5.54 11.40
CA ASP A 135 23.15 -6.51 11.17
C ASP A 135 23.37 -7.44 12.37
N SER A 136 22.79 -7.11 13.54
CA SER A 136 23.02 -7.81 14.81
C SER A 136 21.97 -8.87 15.17
N GLY A 137 20.94 -9.08 14.34
CA GLY A 137 19.94 -10.14 14.56
C GLY A 137 19.02 -9.93 15.77
N HIS A 138 19.03 -8.76 16.41
CA HIS A 138 18.31 -8.49 17.65
C HIS A 138 17.17 -7.49 17.44
N ARG A 139 16.01 -8.03 17.06
CA ARG A 139 14.70 -7.37 16.90
C ARG A 139 14.67 -6.28 15.82
N HIS A 140 13.87 -6.52 14.78
CA HIS A 140 13.55 -5.51 13.76
C HIS A 140 12.97 -4.26 14.41
N VAL A 141 13.75 -3.17 14.39
CA VAL A 141 13.27 -1.84 14.77
C VAL A 141 12.60 -1.22 13.54
N SER A 142 11.36 -0.79 13.72
CA SER A 142 10.59 -0.09 12.71
C SER A 142 10.38 1.36 13.09
N ALA A 143 10.31 2.22 12.08
CA ALA A 143 9.93 3.60 12.23
C ALA A 143 8.70 3.88 11.35
N LEU A 144 7.66 4.50 11.93
CA LEU A 144 6.57 5.08 11.17
C LEU A 144 6.77 6.59 11.15
N VAL A 145 7.11 7.13 9.99
CA VAL A 145 7.38 8.56 9.81
C VAL A 145 6.28 9.21 8.98
N VAL A 146 5.91 10.43 9.36
CA VAL A 146 5.01 11.26 8.57
C VAL A 146 5.84 12.23 7.76
N VAL A 147 5.61 12.23 6.46
CA VAL A 147 6.38 13.01 5.49
C VAL A 147 5.45 13.97 4.74
N ASP A 148 5.86 15.22 4.59
CA ASP A 148 5.26 16.14 3.64
C ASP A 148 5.61 15.68 2.23
N ALA A 149 4.62 15.25 1.46
CA ALA A 149 4.85 14.58 0.19
C ALA A 149 5.38 15.53 -0.89
N ARG A 150 5.19 16.85 -0.75
CA ARG A 150 5.66 17.87 -1.71
C ARG A 150 7.16 18.17 -1.54
N THR A 151 7.58 18.34 -0.29
CA THR A 151 8.96 18.70 0.09
C THR A 151 9.83 17.48 0.38
N LEU A 152 9.19 16.32 0.61
CA LEU A 152 9.76 15.07 1.09
C LEU A 152 10.40 15.21 2.48
N ALA A 153 10.02 16.24 3.24
CA ALA A 153 10.50 16.47 4.60
C ALA A 153 9.79 15.57 5.60
N VAL A 154 10.55 14.90 6.47
CA VAL A 154 10.00 14.24 7.65
C VAL A 154 9.44 15.33 8.56
N LEU A 155 8.12 15.30 8.78
CA LEU A 155 7.41 16.23 9.66
C LEU A 155 7.53 15.80 11.12
N HIS A 156 7.31 14.51 11.39
CA HIS A 156 7.48 13.90 12.70
C HIS A 156 7.54 12.38 12.58
N THR A 157 7.92 11.73 13.68
CA THR A 157 7.96 10.27 13.82
C THR A 157 6.79 9.85 14.69
N ALA A 158 5.82 9.13 14.12
CA ALA A 158 4.64 8.65 14.85
C ALA A 158 4.99 7.43 15.73
N PHE A 159 5.96 6.62 15.30
CA PHE A 159 6.42 5.44 16.04
C PHE A 159 7.88 5.13 15.72
N HIS A 160 8.63 4.68 16.71
CA HIS A 160 9.99 4.15 16.52
C HIS A 160 10.28 3.07 17.58
N GLY A 161 10.43 1.82 17.16
CA GLY A 161 10.64 0.70 18.08
C GLY A 161 10.28 -0.66 17.47
N PRO A 162 10.26 -1.72 18.30
CA PRO A 162 9.79 -3.03 17.86
C PRO A 162 8.28 -3.03 17.69
N LEU A 163 7.80 -3.51 16.55
CA LEU A 163 6.36 -3.70 16.32
C LEU A 163 5.81 -4.85 17.18
N SER A 164 4.53 -4.79 17.52
CA SER A 164 3.82 -5.90 18.18
C SER A 164 3.42 -7.01 17.21
N VAL A 165 3.61 -6.78 15.91
CA VAL A 165 3.32 -7.68 14.80
C VAL A 165 4.62 -8.07 14.09
N ALA A 166 4.58 -9.15 13.30
CA ALA A 166 5.68 -9.45 12.38
C ALA A 166 5.83 -8.34 11.32
N PRO A 167 6.89 -8.33 10.49
CA PRO A 167 7.05 -7.33 9.44
C PRO A 167 5.76 -7.14 8.63
N PRO A 168 5.15 -5.93 8.68
CA PRO A 168 3.88 -5.68 8.03
C PRO A 168 3.95 -5.91 6.52
N ARG A 169 2.84 -6.40 5.96
CA ARG A 169 2.61 -6.60 4.53
C ARG A 169 1.58 -5.62 3.96
N ALA A 170 0.72 -5.08 4.81
CA ALA A 170 -0.27 -4.08 4.42
C ALA A 170 -0.26 -2.89 5.38
N ILE A 171 -0.56 -1.73 4.82
CA ILE A 171 -0.73 -0.46 5.53
C ILE A 171 -2.02 0.19 5.05
N ALA A 172 -2.78 0.80 5.97
CA ALA A 172 -3.91 1.65 5.64
C ALA A 172 -4.01 2.80 6.64
N VAL A 173 -4.77 3.83 6.27
CA VAL A 173 -5.03 4.97 7.14
C VAL A 173 -6.50 4.95 7.53
N CYS A 174 -6.76 4.90 8.83
CA CYS A 174 -8.10 5.02 9.38
C CYS A 174 -8.35 6.47 9.79
N GLY A 175 -9.43 7.05 9.25
CA GLY A 175 -9.94 8.37 9.60
C GLY A 175 -11.04 8.30 10.68
N GLY A 176 -11.14 9.37 11.46
CA GLY A 176 -12.07 9.57 12.57
C GLY A 176 -11.69 10.87 13.30
N ASP A 177 -11.92 10.95 14.61
CA ASP A 177 -11.45 12.08 15.43
C ASP A 177 -9.91 12.19 15.46
N VAL A 178 -9.24 11.04 15.40
CA VAL A 178 -7.78 10.93 15.35
C VAL A 178 -7.39 10.09 14.14
N VAL A 179 -6.51 10.63 13.30
CA VAL A 179 -5.94 9.89 12.17
C VAL A 179 -5.01 8.82 12.71
N SER A 180 -5.22 7.56 12.32
CA SER A 180 -4.39 6.43 12.75
C SER A 180 -3.94 5.61 11.55
N VAL A 181 -2.79 4.96 11.68
CA VAL A 181 -2.25 4.03 10.68
C VAL A 181 -2.44 2.61 11.19
N VAL A 182 -3.01 1.76 10.35
CA VAL A 182 -3.19 0.34 10.62
C VAL A 182 -2.12 -0.42 9.85
N LEU A 183 -1.36 -1.24 10.56
CA LEU A 183 -0.36 -2.16 10.01
C LEU A 183 -0.88 -3.58 10.15
N ALA A 184 -0.80 -4.40 9.10
CA ALA A 184 -1.14 -5.81 9.16
C ALA A 184 0.01 -6.68 8.66
N ASP A 185 0.33 -7.75 9.39
CA ASP A 185 1.36 -8.72 9.01
C ASP A 185 0.82 -9.89 8.17
N ALA A 186 1.73 -10.75 7.71
CA ALA A 186 1.41 -11.94 6.93
C ALA A 186 0.65 -13.04 7.71
N GLN A 187 0.34 -12.83 8.98
CA GLN A 187 -0.52 -13.72 9.77
C GLN A 187 -1.88 -13.08 10.06
N GLY A 188 -2.14 -11.88 9.54
CA GLY A 188 -3.36 -11.13 9.78
C GLY A 188 -3.43 -10.44 11.14
N ARG A 189 -2.32 -10.36 11.87
CA ARG A 189 -2.26 -9.58 13.11
C ARG A 189 -2.12 -8.11 12.77
N THR A 190 -2.81 -7.26 13.52
CA THR A 190 -2.85 -5.83 13.28
C THR A 190 -2.24 -5.04 14.44
N GLN A 191 -1.63 -3.90 14.09
CA GLN A 191 -1.20 -2.88 15.04
C GLN A 191 -1.70 -1.53 14.57
N VAL A 192 -2.39 -0.80 15.44
CA VAL A 192 -2.85 0.56 15.18
C VAL A 192 -1.88 1.56 15.82
N VAL A 193 -1.43 2.53 15.04
CA VAL A 193 -0.50 3.59 15.46
C VAL A 193 -1.17 4.95 15.26
N PRO A 194 -1.47 5.71 16.32
CA PRO A 194 -2.06 7.04 16.18
C PRO A 194 -1.07 8.00 15.53
N VAL A 195 -1.57 8.85 14.63
CA VAL A 195 -0.80 9.90 13.97
C VAL A 195 -1.35 11.24 14.43
N VAL A 196 -0.54 12.00 15.17
CA VAL A 196 -0.97 13.30 15.70
C VAL A 196 -1.26 14.26 14.55
N GLY A 197 -2.51 14.71 14.47
CA GLY A 197 -2.92 15.81 13.60
C GLY A 197 -2.28 17.10 14.12
N GLY A 198 -1.29 17.63 13.40
CA GLY A 198 -0.55 18.83 13.82
C GLY A 198 -1.45 20.05 14.06
N ALA A 199 -1.71 20.34 15.32
CA ALA A 199 -1.71 21.71 15.83
C ALA A 199 -0.43 21.87 16.64
N ALA A 200 0.37 22.88 16.30
CA ALA A 200 1.62 23.17 16.99
C ALA A 200 1.35 23.47 18.46
N VAL A 201 1.86 22.61 19.35
CA VAL A 201 2.14 23.00 20.73
C VAL A 201 3.64 22.80 20.89
N GLU A 202 4.38 23.90 20.99
CA GLU A 202 5.74 23.87 21.51
C GLU A 202 5.69 23.30 22.93
N VAL A 203 6.16 22.07 23.12
CA VAL A 203 6.66 21.63 24.42
C VAL A 203 7.90 20.76 24.20
N ASP A 204 8.92 21.19 24.91
CA ASP A 204 10.25 20.65 25.13
C ASP A 204 10.30 19.14 25.46
N SER A 205 11.41 18.49 25.06
CA SER A 205 11.87 17.12 25.44
C SER A 205 11.24 15.87 24.77
N PRO A 206 12.06 14.83 24.44
CA PRO A 206 11.63 13.63 23.71
C PRO A 206 10.91 12.66 24.65
N ARG A 207 9.66 12.95 24.97
CA ARG A 207 8.81 11.96 25.64
C ARG A 207 8.39 10.93 24.60
N ARG A 208 8.87 9.69 24.79
CA ARG A 208 8.31 8.48 24.16
C ARG A 208 6.79 8.59 24.25
N LEU A 209 6.14 8.89 23.14
CA LEU A 209 4.70 8.78 23.04
C LEU A 209 4.41 7.29 23.22
N SER A 210 3.91 6.93 24.41
CA SER A 210 3.37 5.60 24.66
C SER A 210 2.32 5.34 23.60
N ALA A 211 2.69 4.52 22.61
CA ALA A 211 1.74 3.98 21.66
C ALA A 211 0.70 3.23 22.51
N SER A 212 -0.53 3.76 22.58
CA SER A 212 -1.66 2.99 23.07
C SER A 212 -1.90 1.88 22.05
N SER A 213 -1.20 0.76 22.23
CA SER A 213 -1.30 -0.42 21.39
C SER A 213 -2.66 -1.05 21.59
N LEU A 214 -3.67 -0.62 20.83
CA LEU A 214 -4.80 -1.48 20.52
C LEU A 214 -4.28 -2.49 19.49
N SER A 215 -3.58 -3.51 19.98
CA SER A 215 -3.31 -4.72 19.21
C SER A 215 -4.52 -5.63 19.37
N SER A 216 -5.44 -5.63 18.40
CA SER A 216 -6.46 -6.67 18.32
C SER A 216 -5.79 -7.94 17.77
N VAL A 217 -5.22 -8.74 18.68
CA VAL A 217 -4.72 -10.07 18.34
C VAL A 217 -5.91 -11.01 18.30
N ALA A 218 -6.72 -10.92 17.25
CA ALA A 218 -7.57 -12.04 16.88
C ALA A 218 -6.74 -12.97 16.00
N SER A 219 -5.86 -13.74 16.64
CA SER A 219 -5.22 -14.90 16.01
C SER A 219 -6.32 -15.72 15.36
N VAL A 220 -6.30 -15.83 14.02
CA VAL A 220 -6.97 -16.96 13.38
C VAL A 220 -6.24 -18.15 13.95
N GLU A 221 -6.88 -18.89 14.87
CA GLU A 221 -6.45 -20.24 15.19
C GLU A 221 -6.15 -20.90 13.86
N ALA A 222 -4.91 -21.36 13.68
CA ALA A 222 -4.33 -21.76 12.41
C ALA A 222 -5.25 -22.80 11.74
N ALA A 223 -6.20 -22.30 10.94
CA ALA A 223 -7.21 -23.12 10.31
C ALA A 223 -6.60 -23.62 8.99
N ASP A 224 -5.66 -24.55 9.15
CA ASP A 224 -5.16 -25.55 8.19
C ASP A 224 -4.68 -25.07 6.80
N GLY A 225 -4.62 -23.76 6.57
CA GLY A 225 -4.14 -23.16 5.32
C GLY A 225 -3.22 -21.99 5.63
N GLY A 226 -2.00 -22.03 5.09
CA GLY A 226 -1.11 -20.86 5.13
C GLY A 226 -1.80 -19.64 4.51
N LEU A 227 -1.65 -18.47 5.15
CA LEU A 227 -2.15 -17.22 4.59
C LEU A 227 -1.37 -16.88 3.32
N GLU A 228 -2.09 -16.66 2.22
CA GLU A 228 -1.51 -16.39 0.91
C GLU A 228 -1.37 -14.88 0.66
N ALA A 229 -2.34 -14.09 1.11
CA ALA A 229 -2.30 -12.64 0.97
C ALA A 229 -3.10 -11.90 2.06
N VAL A 230 -2.79 -10.62 2.23
CA VAL A 230 -3.49 -9.70 3.14
C VAL A 230 -3.80 -8.40 2.41
N ALA A 231 -5.04 -7.91 2.55
CA ALA A 231 -5.42 -6.59 2.07
C ALA A 231 -6.16 -5.82 3.18
N LEU A 232 -5.85 -4.53 3.31
CA LEU A 232 -6.56 -3.61 4.19
C LEU A 232 -7.46 -2.70 3.36
N SER A 233 -8.67 -2.45 3.83
CA SER A 233 -9.55 -1.46 3.22
C SER A 233 -8.94 -0.06 3.32
N HIS A 234 -9.32 0.82 2.40
CA HIS A 234 -8.75 2.18 2.32
C HIS A 234 -8.91 3.00 3.60
N ASP A 235 -9.98 2.75 4.36
CA ASP A 235 -10.28 3.37 5.66
C ASP A 235 -9.74 2.58 6.85
N GLY A 236 -8.95 1.51 6.62
CA GLY A 236 -8.31 0.72 7.66
C GLY A 236 -9.27 -0.05 8.58
N LYS A 237 -10.57 -0.13 8.25
CA LYS A 237 -11.57 -0.77 9.11
C LYS A 237 -11.76 -2.26 8.85
N VAL A 238 -11.52 -2.71 7.62
CA VAL A 238 -11.71 -4.10 7.19
C VAL A 238 -10.38 -4.69 6.76
N LEU A 239 -10.10 -5.89 7.25
CA LEU A 239 -8.95 -6.70 6.87
C LEU A 239 -9.44 -7.92 6.11
N ALA A 240 -8.93 -8.14 4.91
CA ALA A 240 -9.12 -9.37 4.15
C ALA A 240 -7.92 -10.29 4.35
N LEU A 241 -8.18 -11.49 4.85
CA LEU A 241 -7.22 -12.58 5.05
C LEU A 241 -7.48 -13.64 4.00
N VAL A 242 -6.60 -13.72 3.00
CA VAL A 242 -6.75 -14.64 1.89
C VAL A 242 -6.00 -15.92 2.22
N LEU A 243 -6.75 -17.00 2.41
CA LEU A 243 -6.24 -18.36 2.54
C LEU A 243 -6.42 -19.08 1.21
N LYS A 244 -5.80 -20.25 1.09
CA LYS A 244 -5.80 -21.09 -0.12
C LYS A 244 -7.16 -21.27 -0.79
N GLU A 245 -8.22 -21.46 -0.01
CA GLU A 245 -9.56 -21.81 -0.54
C GLU A 245 -10.66 -20.89 -0.04
N ARG A 246 -10.33 -19.88 0.76
CA ARG A 246 -11.30 -18.96 1.36
C ARG A 246 -10.66 -17.62 1.68
N CYS A 247 -11.45 -16.56 1.71
CA CYS A 247 -11.06 -15.24 2.17
C CYS A 247 -11.92 -14.85 3.37
N LEU A 248 -11.29 -14.53 4.51
CA LEU A 248 -11.97 -14.06 5.71
C LEU A 248 -11.92 -12.54 5.75
N LEU A 249 -13.06 -11.91 5.97
CA LEU A 249 -13.18 -10.47 6.21
C LEU A 249 -13.30 -10.24 7.70
N LYS A 250 -12.44 -9.39 8.27
CA LYS A 250 -12.42 -9.07 9.70
C LYS A 250 -12.55 -7.57 9.95
N CYS A 251 -13.20 -7.21 11.06
CA CYS A 251 -13.15 -5.87 11.62
C CYS A 251 -11.79 -5.67 12.30
N VAL A 252 -11.11 -4.56 12.00
CA VAL A 252 -9.80 -4.25 12.61
C VAL A 252 -9.94 -3.85 14.07
N ALA A 253 -10.98 -3.12 14.44
CA ALA A 253 -11.17 -2.60 15.81
C ALA A 253 -11.40 -3.74 16.81
N GLU A 254 -12.31 -4.67 16.49
CA GLU A 254 -12.73 -5.75 17.38
C GLU A 254 -12.01 -7.08 17.10
N GLY A 255 -11.44 -7.24 15.90
CA GLY A 255 -10.89 -8.52 15.43
C GLY A 255 -11.95 -9.56 15.05
N THR A 256 -13.24 -9.18 15.07
CA THR A 256 -14.39 -10.03 14.75
C THR A 256 -14.45 -10.36 13.26
N VAL A 257 -14.85 -11.59 12.93
CA VAL A 257 -15.06 -11.99 11.53
C VAL A 257 -16.39 -11.42 11.06
N LEU A 258 -16.34 -10.58 10.03
CA LEU A 258 -17.50 -9.96 9.38
C LEU A 258 -18.13 -10.90 8.34
N GLY A 259 -17.33 -11.77 7.74
CA GLY A 259 -17.81 -12.73 6.75
C GLY A 259 -16.69 -13.58 6.15
N GLU A 260 -17.09 -14.60 5.40
CA GLU A 260 -16.21 -15.53 4.69
C GLU A 260 -16.64 -15.65 3.23
N LEU A 261 -15.67 -15.63 2.33
CA LEU A 261 -15.84 -15.88 0.90
C LEU A 261 -15.18 -17.22 0.57
N SER A 262 -15.95 -18.16 0.02
CA SER A 262 -15.37 -19.36 -0.58
C SER A 262 -14.70 -19.02 -1.90
N LEU A 263 -13.45 -19.43 -2.07
CA LEU A 263 -12.67 -19.27 -3.31
C LEU A 263 -12.64 -20.58 -4.12
N VAL A 264 -13.20 -21.65 -3.57
CA VAL A 264 -13.37 -22.93 -4.25
C VAL A 264 -14.19 -22.71 -5.53
N HIS A 265 -13.78 -23.35 -6.62
CA HIS A 265 -14.38 -23.23 -7.96
C HIS A 265 -14.18 -21.89 -8.68
N THR A 266 -13.44 -20.95 -8.11
CA THR A 266 -13.06 -19.72 -8.82
C THR A 266 -11.89 -19.99 -9.77
N SER A 267 -11.71 -19.14 -10.78
CA SER A 267 -10.53 -19.19 -11.67
C SER A 267 -9.21 -18.98 -10.94
N LEU A 268 -9.24 -18.42 -9.72
CA LEU A 268 -8.06 -18.15 -8.89
C LEU A 268 -7.38 -19.42 -8.39
N CYS A 269 -8.14 -20.50 -8.19
CA CYS A 269 -7.67 -21.75 -7.59
C CYS A 269 -7.64 -22.92 -8.59
N LYS A 270 -7.72 -22.64 -9.90
CA LYS A 270 -7.67 -23.70 -10.93
C LYS A 270 -6.27 -24.27 -11.04
N ASP A 271 -6.18 -25.59 -11.08
CA ASP A 271 -4.97 -26.30 -11.47
C ASP A 271 -4.75 -26.10 -12.97
N ASP A 272 -3.57 -25.62 -13.35
CA ASP A 272 -3.20 -25.60 -14.76
C ASP A 272 -2.97 -27.04 -15.25
N LYS A 273 -3.10 -27.26 -16.57
CA LYS A 273 -2.88 -28.58 -17.20
C LYS A 273 -1.49 -29.19 -16.92
N ALA A 274 -0.57 -28.40 -16.36
CA ALA A 274 0.77 -28.80 -15.94
C ALA A 274 0.86 -29.28 -14.47
N GLY A 275 -0.24 -29.29 -13.71
CA GLY A 275 -0.28 -29.75 -12.32
C GLY A 275 0.16 -28.70 -11.29
N GLU A 276 0.43 -27.46 -11.71
CA GLU A 276 0.64 -26.34 -10.78
C GLU A 276 -0.72 -25.77 -10.35
N LYS A 277 -1.00 -25.85 -9.04
CA LYS A 277 -2.19 -25.24 -8.44
C LYS A 277 -2.02 -23.72 -8.44
N GLY A 278 -2.96 -22.99 -9.04
CA GLY A 278 -2.97 -21.54 -8.96
C GLY A 278 -3.00 -21.09 -7.49
N CYS A 279 -1.97 -20.35 -7.06
CA CYS A 279 -1.90 -19.75 -5.72
C CYS A 279 -2.33 -18.29 -5.82
N ILE A 280 -3.09 -17.81 -4.84
CA ILE A 280 -3.45 -16.41 -4.77
C ILE A 280 -2.20 -15.63 -4.38
N THR A 281 -1.85 -14.61 -5.17
CA THR A 281 -0.61 -13.85 -4.99
C THR A 281 -0.87 -12.49 -4.38
N GLY A 282 -2.11 -12.01 -4.37
CA GLY A 282 -2.43 -10.74 -3.76
C GLY A 282 -3.91 -10.37 -3.82
N GLY A 283 -4.22 -9.26 -3.15
CA GLY A 283 -5.53 -8.65 -3.16
C GLY A 283 -5.47 -7.16 -2.87
N VAL A 284 -6.45 -6.41 -3.35
CA VAL A 284 -6.58 -4.97 -3.09
C VAL A 284 -8.05 -4.55 -2.98
N PHE A 285 -8.33 -3.67 -2.03
CA PHE A 285 -9.62 -2.99 -1.96
C PHE A 285 -9.69 -1.86 -2.98
N LEU A 286 -10.74 -1.84 -3.80
CA LEU A 286 -11.00 -0.73 -4.71
C LEU A 286 -11.62 0.44 -3.95
N ASN A 287 -11.25 1.65 -4.35
CA ASN A 287 -11.85 2.86 -3.81
C ASN A 287 -13.21 3.11 -4.47
N GLU A 288 -14.23 3.40 -3.66
CA GLU A 288 -15.62 3.56 -4.11
C GLU A 288 -15.84 4.78 -5.03
N GLY A 289 -14.91 5.74 -5.04
CA GLY A 289 -15.00 6.95 -5.87
C GLY A 289 -14.86 6.73 -7.38
N GLU A 290 -14.39 5.56 -7.83
CA GLU A 290 -14.13 5.28 -9.25
C GLU A 290 -15.17 4.36 -9.92
N TYR A 291 -15.96 3.62 -9.12
CA TYR A 291 -16.96 2.66 -9.62
C TYR A 291 -18.22 2.67 -8.73
N ASP A 292 -19.02 3.72 -8.88
CA ASP A 292 -20.44 3.81 -8.46
C ASP A 292 -20.67 3.54 -6.96
N ALA A 293 -20.38 4.56 -6.15
CA ALA A 293 -20.74 4.63 -4.74
C ALA A 293 -22.25 4.85 -4.60
N ARG A 294 -23.00 3.76 -4.42
CA ARG A 294 -24.32 3.83 -3.80
C ARG A 294 -24.14 3.49 -2.33
N VAL A 295 -24.15 4.51 -1.47
CA VAL A 295 -24.55 4.31 -0.10
C VAL A 295 -25.98 3.77 -0.20
N SER A 296 -26.18 2.50 0.16
CA SER A 296 -27.53 1.96 0.28
C SER A 296 -28.22 2.75 1.40
N ASP A 297 -29.47 3.14 1.16
CA ASP A 297 -30.34 3.88 2.08
C ASP A 297 -30.50 3.14 3.45
N ASP A 298 -30.03 1.90 3.54
CA ASP A 298 -30.12 1.00 4.69
C ASP A 298 -28.90 1.05 5.64
N GLY A 299 -27.99 2.02 5.48
CA GLY A 299 -26.83 2.17 6.37
C GLY A 299 -25.74 1.11 6.17
N ASN A 300 -25.72 0.41 5.04
CA ASN A 300 -24.70 -0.56 4.68
C ASN A 300 -23.62 0.07 3.78
N VAL A 301 -22.35 -0.22 4.06
CA VAL A 301 -21.19 0.22 3.25
C VAL A 301 -20.81 -0.90 2.28
N VAL A 302 -20.81 -0.63 0.98
CA VAL A 302 -20.57 -1.64 -0.06
C VAL A 302 -19.15 -1.55 -0.59
N ARG A 303 -18.33 -2.56 -0.29
CA ARG A 303 -16.91 -2.59 -0.65
C ARG A 303 -16.66 -3.56 -1.80
N SER A 304 -15.61 -3.25 -2.57
CA SER A 304 -15.10 -4.12 -3.65
C SER A 304 -13.68 -4.57 -3.34
N LEU A 305 -13.43 -5.87 -3.42
CA LEU A 305 -12.12 -6.51 -3.22
C LEU A 305 -11.74 -7.23 -4.51
N VAL A 306 -10.56 -6.93 -5.05
CA VAL A 306 -9.98 -7.71 -6.16
C VAL A 306 -8.97 -8.68 -5.60
N LEU A 307 -9.06 -9.93 -5.99
CA LEU A 307 -8.04 -10.96 -5.72
C LEU A 307 -7.45 -11.42 -7.05
N TRP A 308 -6.15 -11.72 -7.07
CA TRP A 308 -5.48 -12.23 -8.26
C TRP A 308 -4.49 -13.34 -7.92
N SER A 309 -4.21 -14.20 -8.89
CA SER A 309 -3.41 -15.41 -8.72
C SER A 309 -2.17 -15.42 -9.61
N SER A 310 -1.26 -16.33 -9.34
CA SER A 310 0.00 -16.50 -10.08
C SER A 310 -0.21 -16.83 -11.57
N ASN A 311 -1.34 -17.44 -11.93
CA ASN A 311 -1.68 -17.78 -13.31
C ASN A 311 -2.26 -16.60 -14.12
N GLY A 312 -2.36 -15.41 -13.51
CA GLY A 312 -2.88 -14.21 -14.15
C GLY A 312 -4.40 -14.05 -14.09
N ALA A 313 -5.15 -14.95 -13.44
CA ALA A 313 -6.57 -14.74 -13.18
C ALA A 313 -6.79 -13.69 -12.08
N ALA A 314 -7.82 -12.85 -12.26
CA ALA A 314 -8.28 -11.89 -11.27
C ALA A 314 -9.82 -11.91 -11.16
N VAL A 315 -10.36 -11.76 -9.95
CA VAL A 315 -11.80 -11.76 -9.66
C VAL A 315 -12.13 -10.59 -8.73
N VAL A 316 -13.25 -9.92 -9.00
CA VAL A 316 -13.78 -8.83 -8.16
C VAL A 316 -14.94 -9.36 -7.32
N TYR A 317 -14.83 -9.22 -6.01
CA TYR A 317 -15.87 -9.52 -5.03
C TYR A 317 -16.49 -8.22 -4.54
N ARG A 318 -17.81 -8.15 -4.46
CA ARG A 318 -18.55 -7.02 -3.89
C ARG A 318 -19.33 -7.51 -2.69
N PHE A 319 -19.21 -6.82 -1.56
CA PHE A 319 -19.88 -7.19 -0.32
C PHE A 319 -20.36 -5.97 0.44
N ALA A 320 -21.41 -6.13 1.23
CA ALA A 320 -21.97 -5.08 2.07
C ALA A 320 -21.61 -5.35 3.53
N VAL A 321 -21.17 -4.32 4.25
CA VAL A 321 -20.92 -4.38 5.69
C VAL A 321 -21.83 -3.39 6.39
N GLY A 322 -22.56 -3.83 7.42
CA GLY A 322 -23.43 -2.97 8.20
C GLY A 322 -22.64 -1.89 8.94
N SER A 323 -23.11 -0.64 8.91
CA SER A 323 -22.47 0.48 9.61
C SER A 323 -22.29 0.26 11.12
N THR A 324 -23.16 -0.55 11.75
CA THR A 324 -23.05 -0.94 13.17
C THR A 324 -21.87 -1.86 13.48
N SER A 325 -21.14 -2.34 12.46
CA SER A 325 -19.98 -3.24 12.62
C SER A 325 -18.67 -2.48 12.84
N PHE A 326 -18.72 -1.14 12.93
CA PHE A 326 -17.56 -0.24 12.96
C PHE A 326 -17.70 0.87 13.98
#